data_AF-A0A0C9TAG6-F1
#
_entry.id   AF-A0A0C9TAG6-F1
#
_cell.length_a   1.000
_cell.length_b   1.000
_cell.length_c   1.000
_cell.angle_alpha   90.00
_cell.angle_beta   90.00
_cell.angle_gamma   90.00
#
_symmetry.space_group_name_H-M   'P 1'
#
loop_
_entity.id
_entity.type
_entity.pdbx_description
1 polymer ?
#
loop_
_entity_poly.entity_id
_entity_poly.type
_entity_poly.pdbx_seq_one_letter_code
_entity_poly.pdbx_strand_id
1 'polypeptide(L)'
;MIRASDIWPNDEPDSKVKEVKSWLKAQGVRDFEPVTLFSDQLTKSTVGEIEKLADNITESKSSSAIKKAIVKGIPRQAVLKPSHAVYRLQNQHFALGDRVTMVQDSGGVPLSIKGVVIGLSAKSMDVVWDVAFMSGTTMGDRCSQYRGSTVEFNSCLNLSDPQFVTSTNPKAPPPEPRAPFKPRFGPHPVVQPAPGQQAASGFRPAPAKYAHLVLCILTKTDAGHLQPLSGAYHG
;
A
#
# COMPACT_ATOMS: atom_id res chain seq x y z
N MET A 1 -16.47 -20.73 -24.04
CA MET A 1 -17.11 -19.62 -23.30
C MET A 1 -18.52 -20.10 -22.99
N ILE A 2 -18.90 -20.16 -21.70
CA ILE A 2 -20.22 -20.66 -21.26
C ILE A 2 -21.29 -19.63 -21.62
N ARG A 3 -22.40 -20.06 -22.22
CA ARG A 3 -23.54 -19.22 -22.60
C ARG A 3 -24.63 -19.29 -21.52
N ALA A 4 -25.46 -18.25 -21.44
CA ALA A 4 -26.58 -18.22 -20.48
C ALA A 4 -27.56 -19.37 -20.69
N SER A 5 -27.76 -19.81 -21.94
CA SER A 5 -28.54 -20.98 -22.33
C SER A 5 -28.00 -22.30 -21.75
N ASP A 6 -26.71 -22.38 -21.44
CA ASP A 6 -26.07 -23.59 -20.93
C ASP A 6 -26.36 -23.79 -19.42
N ILE A 7 -26.75 -22.72 -18.72
CA ILE A 7 -27.05 -22.72 -17.27
C ILE A 7 -28.56 -22.73 -17.03
N TRP A 8 -29.35 -22.03 -17.87
CA TRP A 8 -30.81 -21.98 -17.79
C TRP A 8 -31.45 -22.50 -19.09
N PRO A 9 -31.49 -23.84 -19.30
CA PRO A 9 -32.01 -24.43 -20.53
C PRO A 9 -33.53 -24.36 -20.68
N ASN A 10 -34.27 -24.21 -19.58
CA ASN A 10 -35.75 -24.26 -19.55
C ASN A 10 -36.41 -22.91 -19.25
N ASP A 11 -35.63 -21.86 -19.00
CA ASP A 11 -36.11 -20.50 -18.68
C ASP A 11 -35.68 -19.52 -19.79
N GLU A 12 -36.19 -18.28 -19.76
CA GLU A 12 -35.63 -17.19 -20.56
C GLU A 12 -34.25 -16.79 -20.02
N PRO A 13 -33.14 -17.18 -20.70
CA PRO A 13 -31.80 -17.10 -20.12
C PRO A 13 -31.36 -15.63 -19.93
N ASP A 14 -31.77 -14.74 -20.83
CA ASP A 14 -31.43 -13.31 -20.75
C ASP A 14 -32.16 -12.61 -19.59
N SER A 15 -33.38 -13.01 -19.29
CA SER A 15 -34.16 -12.50 -18.16
C SER A 15 -33.50 -12.88 -16.84
N LYS A 16 -33.05 -14.15 -16.71
CA LYS A 16 -32.33 -14.64 -15.53
C LYS A 16 -30.98 -13.95 -15.33
N VAL A 17 -30.22 -13.72 -16.40
CA VAL A 17 -28.97 -12.95 -16.32
C VAL A 17 -29.22 -11.52 -15.85
N LYS A 18 -30.32 -10.89 -16.31
CA LYS A 18 -30.69 -9.54 -15.88
C LYS A 18 -31.12 -9.50 -14.42
N GLU A 19 -31.89 -10.49 -13.96
CA GLU A 19 -32.28 -10.68 -12.56
C GLU A 19 -31.03 -10.79 -11.66
N VAL A 20 -30.10 -11.67 -11.99
CA VAL A 20 -28.84 -11.87 -11.23
C VAL A 20 -27.99 -10.60 -11.23
N LYS A 21 -27.86 -9.90 -12.35
CA LYS A 21 -27.13 -8.62 -12.42
C LYS A 21 -27.75 -7.56 -11.52
N SER A 22 -29.08 -7.45 -11.51
CA SER A 22 -29.81 -6.52 -10.65
C SER A 22 -29.65 -6.88 -9.18
N TRP A 23 -29.73 -8.17 -8.83
CA TRP A 23 -29.50 -8.66 -7.47
C TRP A 23 -28.06 -8.36 -7.01
N LEU A 24 -27.03 -8.66 -7.81
CA LEU A 24 -25.63 -8.36 -7.49
C LEU A 24 -25.39 -6.86 -7.29
N LYS A 25 -26.08 -6.00 -8.07
CA LYS A 25 -26.03 -4.55 -7.90
C LYS A 25 -26.70 -4.11 -6.59
N ALA A 26 -27.86 -4.69 -6.26
CA ALA A 26 -28.55 -4.42 -4.99
C ALA A 26 -27.76 -4.87 -3.76
N GLN A 27 -26.96 -5.93 -3.90
CA GLN A 27 -26.05 -6.41 -2.85
C GLN A 27 -24.77 -5.58 -2.71
N GLY A 28 -24.53 -4.55 -3.53
CA GLY A 28 -23.35 -3.68 -3.40
C GLY A 28 -22.02 -4.34 -3.76
N VAL A 29 -22.01 -5.44 -4.53
CA VAL A 29 -20.78 -6.18 -4.87
C VAL A 29 -19.76 -5.35 -5.66
N ARG A 30 -20.19 -4.23 -6.24
CA ARG A 30 -19.33 -3.28 -6.97
C ARG A 30 -18.74 -2.18 -6.08
N ASP A 31 -19.20 -2.06 -4.84
CA ASP A 31 -18.80 -0.98 -3.95
C ASP A 31 -17.54 -1.36 -3.13
N PHE A 32 -17.07 -2.61 -3.28
CA PHE A 32 -15.83 -3.05 -2.66
C PHE A 32 -14.61 -2.37 -3.28
N GLU A 33 -13.78 -1.77 -2.43
CA GLU A 33 -12.47 -1.26 -2.82
C GLU A 33 -11.58 -2.44 -3.27
N PRO A 34 -10.94 -2.37 -4.45
CA PRO A 34 -10.02 -3.40 -4.90
C PRO A 34 -8.70 -3.39 -4.10
N VAL A 35 -8.63 -4.19 -3.04
CA VAL A 35 -7.44 -4.30 -2.18
C VAL A 35 -6.45 -5.35 -2.69
N THR A 36 -5.15 -5.06 -2.63
CA THR A 36 -4.12 -6.03 -3.01
C THR A 36 -4.09 -7.20 -2.03
N LEU A 37 -3.93 -8.42 -2.54
CA LEU A 37 -3.82 -9.63 -1.72
C LEU A 37 -2.62 -9.62 -0.76
N PHE A 38 -1.68 -8.71 -0.98
CA PHE A 38 -0.45 -8.57 -0.22
C PHE A 38 -0.43 -7.29 0.63
N SER A 39 -1.59 -6.69 0.91
CA SER A 39 -1.67 -5.54 1.83
C SER A 39 -2.61 -5.87 2.98
N ASP A 40 -2.07 -5.84 4.19
CA ASP A 40 -2.89 -5.83 5.40
C ASP A 40 -3.42 -4.41 5.60
N GLN A 41 -4.73 -4.26 5.83
CA GLN A 41 -5.37 -2.97 6.05
C GLN A 41 -6.45 -3.07 7.14
N LEU A 42 -6.62 -2.01 7.92
CA LEU A 42 -7.71 -1.88 8.87
C LEU A 42 -9.01 -1.50 8.15
N THR A 43 -10.13 -1.94 8.73
CA THR A 43 -11.46 -1.63 8.19
C THR A 43 -11.81 -0.15 8.39
N LYS A 44 -12.65 0.40 7.51
CA LYS A 44 -13.10 1.81 7.58
C LYS A 44 -13.73 2.17 8.93
N SER A 45 -14.50 1.27 9.54
CA SER A 45 -15.10 1.51 10.86
C SER A 45 -14.03 1.66 11.94
N THR A 46 -13.03 0.78 11.96
CA THR A 46 -11.90 0.85 12.89
C THR A 46 -11.10 2.13 12.71
N VAL A 47 -10.85 2.56 11.47
CA VAL A 47 -10.17 3.83 11.19
C VAL A 47 -10.95 5.01 11.75
N GLY A 48 -12.28 5.04 11.57
CA GLY A 48 -13.13 6.08 12.15
C GLY A 48 -13.13 6.09 13.69
N GLU A 49 -13.01 4.93 14.34
CA GLU A 49 -12.84 4.86 15.81
C GLU A 49 -11.48 5.40 16.26
N ILE A 50 -10.41 5.09 15.52
CA ILE A 50 -9.06 5.61 15.78
C ILE A 50 -9.05 7.13 15.67
N GLU A 51 -9.68 7.71 14.66
CA GLU A 51 -9.79 9.17 14.50
C GLU A 51 -10.50 9.81 15.68
N LYS A 52 -11.68 9.30 16.06
CA LYS A 52 -12.42 9.81 17.22
C LYS A 52 -11.59 9.75 18.49
N LEU A 53 -10.85 8.66 18.71
CA LEU A 53 -9.96 8.53 19.86
C LEU A 53 -8.82 9.56 19.80
N ALA A 54 -8.22 9.75 18.63
CA ALA A 54 -7.15 10.73 18.44
C ALA A 54 -7.63 12.17 18.67
N ASP A 55 -8.85 12.49 18.24
CA ASP A 55 -9.49 13.79 18.45
C ASP A 55 -9.77 14.02 19.94
N ASN A 56 -10.39 13.06 20.63
CA ASN A 56 -10.61 13.13 22.08
C ASN A 56 -9.30 13.33 22.87
N ILE A 57 -8.25 12.59 22.50
CA ILE A 57 -6.93 12.74 23.11
C ILE A 57 -6.38 14.13 22.83
N THR A 58 -6.54 14.64 21.61
CA THR A 58 -6.01 15.94 21.23
C THR A 58 -6.75 17.11 21.88
N GLU A 59 -8.07 17.01 22.05
CA GLU A 59 -8.88 17.97 22.80
C GLU A 59 -8.53 17.99 24.30
N SER A 60 -8.22 16.82 24.88
CA SER A 60 -7.82 16.71 26.29
C SER A 60 -6.38 17.13 26.58
N LYS A 61 -5.53 17.33 25.55
CA LYS A 61 -4.12 17.73 25.74
C LYS A 61 -4.05 19.16 26.27
N SER A 62 -3.63 19.32 27.53
CA SER A 62 -3.26 20.64 28.06
C SER A 62 -1.79 20.94 27.80
N SER A 63 -1.50 22.15 27.32
CA SER A 63 -0.12 22.63 27.14
C SER A 63 0.65 22.70 28.46
N SER A 64 -0.07 22.83 29.58
CA SER A 64 0.47 22.81 30.95
C SER A 64 1.07 21.47 31.37
N ALA A 65 0.68 20.36 30.72
CA ALA A 65 1.24 19.04 31.01
C ALA A 65 2.62 18.81 30.37
N ILE A 66 3.02 19.63 29.40
CA ILE A 66 4.29 19.48 28.68
C ILE A 66 5.43 20.07 29.51
N LYS A 67 6.09 19.21 30.30
CA LYS A 67 7.27 19.59 31.06
C LYS A 67 8.49 19.66 30.14
N LYS A 68 9.07 20.86 30.02
CA LYS A 68 10.40 21.02 29.40
C LYS A 68 11.45 20.39 30.32
N ALA A 69 12.12 19.35 29.84
CA ALA A 69 13.25 18.74 30.53
C ALA A 69 14.55 19.14 29.82
N ILE A 70 15.49 19.72 30.56
CA ILE A 70 16.84 19.98 30.05
C ILE A 70 17.69 18.76 30.39
N VAL A 71 18.05 17.99 29.37
CA VAL A 71 18.91 16.81 29.51
C VAL A 71 20.28 17.15 28.93
N LYS A 72 21.32 17.03 29.75
CA LYS A 72 22.72 17.33 29.37
C LYS A 72 23.51 16.04 29.19
N GLY A 73 24.58 16.09 28.40
CA GLY A 73 25.50 14.97 28.22
C GLY A 73 24.94 13.82 27.37
N ILE A 74 23.98 14.09 26.49
CA ILE A 74 23.42 13.06 25.60
C ILE A 74 24.47 12.67 24.54
N PRO A 75 24.84 11.39 24.43
CA PRO A 75 25.73 10.91 23.37
C PRO A 75 25.14 11.20 21.98
N ARG A 76 25.99 11.58 21.01
CA ARG A 76 25.54 11.87 19.63
C ARG A 76 24.76 10.69 19.01
N GLN A 77 25.14 9.45 19.33
CA GLN A 77 24.47 8.25 18.83
C GLN A 77 23.00 8.13 19.28
N ALA A 78 22.64 8.79 20.39
CA ALA A 78 21.29 8.83 20.95
C ALA A 78 20.41 9.93 20.39
N VAL A 79 20.97 10.80 19.54
CA VAL A 79 20.24 11.89 18.89
C VAL A 79 20.12 11.58 17.40
N LEU A 80 18.88 11.58 16.91
CA LEU A 80 18.60 11.43 15.50
C LEU A 80 18.40 12.81 14.87
N LYS A 81 19.17 13.11 13.82
CA LYS A 81 18.92 14.27 12.97
C LYS A 81 17.79 13.91 11.97
N PRO A 82 16.72 14.72 11.84
CA PRO A 82 15.62 14.47 10.90
C PRO A 82 16.06 14.17 9.46
N SER A 83 16.99 14.97 8.91
CA SER A 83 17.54 14.76 7.57
C SER A 83 18.28 13.42 7.38
N HIS A 84 18.54 12.70 8.47
CA HIS A 84 19.24 11.41 8.48
C HIS A 84 18.28 10.21 8.62
N ALA A 85 16.97 10.45 8.76
CA ALA A 85 15.97 9.42 9.01
C ALA A 85 16.03 8.28 7.97
N VAL A 86 16.04 8.62 6.68
CA VAL A 86 15.97 7.69 5.54
C VAL A 86 17.01 6.56 5.60
N TYR A 87 18.21 6.85 6.11
CA TYR A 87 19.31 5.88 6.20
C TYR A 87 19.58 5.38 7.61
N ARG A 88 19.12 6.08 8.65
CA ARG A 88 19.25 5.63 10.05
C ARG A 88 18.11 4.71 10.47
N LEU A 89 16.90 4.93 9.97
CA LEU A 89 15.68 4.20 10.33
C LEU A 89 15.42 3.02 9.38
N GLN A 90 16.47 2.34 8.95
CA GLN A 90 16.36 1.16 8.10
C GLN A 90 15.90 -0.06 8.90
N ASN A 91 15.16 -0.95 8.23
CA ASN A 91 14.76 -2.25 8.77
C ASN A 91 13.96 -2.16 10.07
N GLN A 92 13.18 -1.09 10.21
CA GLN A 92 12.23 -0.94 11.31
C GLN A 92 11.00 -1.79 11.05
N HIS A 93 10.54 -2.51 12.06
CA HIS A 93 9.32 -3.33 11.99
C HIS A 93 8.10 -2.46 12.29
N PHE A 94 7.04 -2.70 11.55
CA PHE A 94 5.75 -2.06 11.71
C PHE A 94 4.65 -3.11 11.62
N ALA A 95 3.61 -2.94 12.44
CA ALA A 95 2.38 -3.69 12.42
C ALA A 95 1.17 -2.74 12.26
N LEU A 96 0.03 -3.29 11.86
CA LEU A 96 -1.23 -2.54 11.89
C LEU A 96 -1.55 -2.11 13.32
N GLY A 97 -2.02 -0.87 13.47
CA GLY A 97 -2.32 -0.27 14.77
C GLY A 97 -1.10 0.33 15.48
N ASP A 98 0.11 0.20 14.93
CA ASP A 98 1.29 0.80 15.54
C ASP A 98 1.21 2.33 15.55
N ARG A 99 1.68 2.90 16.65
CA ARG A 99 1.78 4.33 16.84
C ARG A 99 3.08 4.81 16.23
N VAL A 100 3.01 5.82 15.37
CA VAL A 100 4.18 6.34 14.67
C VAL A 100 4.29 7.85 14.77
N THR A 101 5.50 8.37 14.54
CA THR A 101 5.75 9.81 14.37
C THR A 101 6.56 10.07 13.11
N MET A 102 6.22 11.15 12.39
CA MET A 102 7.00 11.61 11.25
C MET A 102 8.33 12.18 11.75
N VAL A 103 9.44 11.73 11.15
CA VAL A 103 10.80 12.17 11.51
C VAL A 103 11.52 12.80 10.33
N GLN A 104 11.18 12.45 9.09
CA GLN A 104 11.76 13.07 7.92
C GLN A 104 11.37 14.56 7.87
N ASP A 105 12.34 15.43 7.61
CA ASP A 105 12.17 16.90 7.54
C ASP A 105 11.81 17.42 6.13
N SER A 106 11.60 16.50 5.19
CA SER A 106 11.20 16.76 3.81
C SER A 106 9.99 15.93 3.45
N GLY A 107 9.19 16.43 2.50
CA GLY A 107 7.96 15.78 2.05
C GLY A 107 6.70 16.58 2.41
N GLY A 108 5.54 15.97 2.19
CA GLY A 108 4.24 16.62 2.41
C GLY A 108 3.70 16.53 3.84
N VAL A 109 4.26 15.65 4.68
CA VAL A 109 3.81 15.41 6.06
C VAL A 109 4.63 16.29 7.01
N PRO A 110 3.99 17.07 7.92
CA PRO A 110 4.69 17.89 8.89
C PRO A 110 5.60 17.09 9.82
N LEU A 111 6.76 17.63 10.16
CA LEU A 111 7.69 17.01 11.11
C LEU A 111 7.04 16.82 12.49
N SER A 112 7.30 15.69 13.15
CA SER A 112 6.84 15.36 14.50
C SER A 112 5.33 15.20 14.69
N ILE A 113 4.55 15.20 13.61
CA ILE A 113 3.15 14.77 13.67
C ILE A 113 3.09 13.27 13.98
N LYS A 114 2.11 12.88 14.80
CA LYS A 114 1.89 11.49 15.20
C LYS A 114 0.69 10.92 14.49
N GLY A 115 0.71 9.61 14.27
CA GLY A 115 -0.36 8.90 13.57
C GLY A 115 -0.38 7.42 13.92
N VAL A 116 -1.30 6.69 13.33
CA VAL A 116 -1.47 5.25 13.49
C VAL A 116 -1.36 4.57 12.13
N VAL A 117 -0.62 3.46 12.08
CA VAL A 117 -0.50 2.64 10.87
C VAL A 117 -1.82 1.91 10.63
N ILE A 118 -2.47 2.20 9.50
CA ILE A 118 -3.75 1.60 9.11
C ILE A 118 -3.61 0.62 7.93
N GLY A 119 -2.46 0.62 7.26
CA GLY A 119 -2.19 -0.29 6.14
C GLY A 119 -0.70 -0.50 5.93
N LEU A 120 -0.34 -1.69 5.46
CA LEU A 120 1.04 -2.07 5.15
C LEU A 120 1.13 -2.58 3.71
N SER A 121 2.16 -2.14 3.01
CA SER A 121 2.52 -2.57 1.66
C SER A 121 3.98 -3.03 1.61
N ALA A 122 4.44 -3.53 0.46
CA ALA A 122 5.81 -4.03 0.28
C ALA A 122 6.91 -3.00 0.60
N LYS A 123 6.66 -1.70 0.38
CA LYS A 123 7.67 -0.63 0.50
C LYS A 123 7.21 0.59 1.30
N SER A 124 5.93 0.62 1.67
CA SER A 124 5.29 1.78 2.26
C SER A 124 4.24 1.34 3.26
N MET A 125 3.79 2.30 4.07
CA MET A 125 2.68 2.14 4.98
C MET A 125 1.71 3.29 4.83
N ASP A 126 0.45 2.98 5.10
CA ASP A 126 -0.65 3.91 5.15
C ASP A 126 -0.85 4.35 6.59
N VAL A 127 -0.84 5.66 6.83
CA VAL A 127 -0.92 6.26 8.17
C VAL A 127 -2.05 7.26 8.23
N VAL A 128 -2.86 7.19 9.28
CA VAL A 128 -3.83 8.23 9.66
C VAL A 128 -3.22 9.07 10.76
N TRP A 129 -3.11 10.37 10.51
CA TRP A 129 -2.47 11.31 11.41
C TRP A 129 -3.45 11.91 12.43
N ASP A 130 -2.94 12.24 13.61
CA ASP A 130 -3.69 12.87 14.71
C ASP A 130 -4.24 14.25 14.39
N VAL A 131 -3.68 14.93 13.38
CA VAL A 131 -4.03 16.29 13.02
C VAL A 131 -4.13 16.39 11.51
N ALA A 132 -5.08 17.19 11.03
CA ALA A 132 -5.23 17.48 9.61
C ALA A 132 -4.08 18.34 9.08
N PHE A 133 -3.63 18.08 7.85
CA PHE A 133 -2.58 18.85 7.17
C PHE A 133 -2.84 18.90 5.66
N MET A 134 -2.35 19.95 5.00
CA MET A 134 -2.75 20.29 3.63
C MET A 134 -2.55 19.19 2.59
N SER A 135 -1.49 18.38 2.73
CA SER A 135 -1.19 17.29 1.80
C SER A 135 -1.84 15.96 2.18
N GLY A 136 -2.66 15.92 3.24
CA GLY A 136 -3.39 14.73 3.64
C GLY A 136 -4.55 14.43 2.67
N THR A 137 -4.89 13.15 2.57
CA THR A 137 -5.93 12.61 1.70
C THR A 137 -6.96 11.83 2.51
N THR A 138 -8.08 11.44 1.90
CA THR A 138 -9.09 10.57 2.53
C THR A 138 -8.77 9.08 2.39
N MET A 139 -7.69 8.73 1.66
CA MET A 139 -7.26 7.36 1.39
C MET A 139 -8.38 6.45 0.86
N GLY A 140 -9.18 6.95 -0.08
CA GLY A 140 -10.34 6.22 -0.61
C GLY A 140 -11.56 6.31 0.30
N ASP A 141 -11.79 7.46 0.94
CA ASP A 141 -12.88 7.66 1.92
C ASP A 141 -12.80 6.72 3.13
N ARG A 142 -11.59 6.30 3.50
CA ARG A 142 -11.31 5.49 4.70
C ARG A 142 -11.08 6.35 5.93
N CYS A 143 -10.59 7.57 5.74
CA CYS A 143 -10.27 8.55 6.79
C CYS A 143 -10.80 9.93 6.40
N SER A 144 -10.92 10.82 7.39
CA SER A 144 -11.36 12.20 7.18
C SER A 144 -10.42 12.96 6.24
N GLN A 145 -10.94 14.00 5.58
CA GLN A 145 -10.13 14.82 4.67
C GLN A 145 -8.90 15.38 5.39
N TYR A 146 -7.76 15.44 4.70
CA TYR A 146 -6.51 15.97 5.22
C TYR A 146 -5.85 15.15 6.34
N ARG A 147 -6.30 13.91 6.62
CA ARG A 147 -5.77 13.07 7.71
C ARG A 147 -4.87 11.92 7.27
N GLY A 148 -5.07 11.36 6.08
CA GLY A 148 -4.37 10.15 5.66
C GLY A 148 -3.21 10.40 4.69
N SER A 149 -2.15 9.60 4.77
CA SER A 149 -1.10 9.57 3.74
C SER A 149 -0.38 8.23 3.69
N THR A 150 0.15 7.89 2.52
CA THR A 150 1.10 6.80 2.35
C THR A 150 2.53 7.32 2.47
N VAL A 151 3.35 6.67 3.31
CA VAL A 151 4.73 7.06 3.60
C VAL A 151 5.68 5.87 3.57
N GLU A 152 6.97 6.11 3.36
CA GLU A 152 8.01 5.07 3.41
C GLU A 152 8.33 4.68 4.86
N PHE A 153 8.74 3.43 5.09
CA PHE A 153 9.05 2.90 6.43
C PHE A 153 10.14 3.67 7.18
N ASN A 154 11.12 4.19 6.45
CA ASN A 154 12.28 4.92 6.98
C ASN A 154 12.00 6.42 7.22
N SER A 155 10.81 6.91 6.89
CA SER A 155 10.41 8.31 7.15
C SER A 155 9.89 8.52 8.58
N CYS A 156 9.44 7.45 9.22
CA CYS A 156 8.77 7.47 10.51
C CYS A 156 9.48 6.63 11.57
N LEU A 157 9.24 6.96 12.84
CA LEU A 157 9.65 6.16 13.99
C LEU A 157 8.43 5.47 14.61
N ASN A 158 8.56 4.18 14.89
CA ASN A 158 7.61 3.38 15.64
C ASN A 158 7.75 3.67 17.13
N LEU A 159 6.65 4.08 17.73
CA LEU A 159 6.52 4.42 19.15
C LEU A 159 5.87 3.27 19.93
N SER A 160 5.12 2.39 19.27
CA SER A 160 4.52 1.19 19.90
C SER A 160 5.55 0.11 20.16
N ASP A 161 6.46 -0.11 19.20
CA ASP A 161 7.62 -1.00 19.34
C ASP A 161 8.91 -0.17 19.19
N PRO A 162 9.43 0.42 20.29
CA PRO A 162 10.60 1.29 20.26
C PRO A 162 11.86 0.54 19.87
N GLN A 163 12.17 0.59 18.58
CA GLN A 163 13.31 -0.12 18.03
C GLN A 163 14.62 0.66 18.20
N PHE A 164 14.64 1.97 17.95
CA PHE A 164 15.88 2.77 17.92
C PHE A 164 16.28 3.39 19.27
N VAL A 165 15.98 2.72 20.38
CA VAL A 165 16.40 3.16 21.72
C VAL A 165 17.87 2.82 21.93
N THR A 166 18.66 3.80 22.37
CA THR A 166 20.08 3.59 22.72
C THR A 166 20.36 4.08 24.13
N SER A 167 21.36 3.49 24.77
CA SER A 167 21.78 3.87 26.10
C SER A 167 22.44 5.25 26.09
N THR A 168 22.15 6.06 27.10
CA THR A 168 22.85 7.31 27.36
C THR A 168 24.22 7.09 28.01
N ASN A 169 24.58 5.84 28.36
CA ASN A 169 25.90 5.49 28.86
C ASN A 169 26.91 5.45 27.69
N PRO A 170 27.98 6.27 27.72
CA PRO A 170 28.99 6.30 26.65
C PRO A 170 29.75 4.97 26.46
N LYS A 171 29.76 4.09 27.48
CA LYS A 171 30.43 2.79 27.45
C LYS A 171 29.53 1.65 26.98
N ALA A 172 28.29 1.93 26.58
CA ALA A 172 27.39 0.89 26.10
C ALA A 172 27.91 0.31 24.77
N PRO A 173 27.78 -1.01 24.56
CA PRO A 173 28.16 -1.64 23.30
C PRO A 173 27.33 -1.09 22.13
N PRO A 174 27.89 -1.09 20.90
CA PRO A 174 27.16 -0.68 19.71
C PRO A 174 25.87 -1.50 19.52
N PRO A 175 24.79 -0.90 18.97
CA PRO A 175 23.58 -1.64 18.66
C PRO A 175 23.86 -2.74 17.62
N GLU A 176 23.23 -3.90 17.80
CA GLU A 176 23.36 -5.00 16.84
C GLU A 176 22.71 -4.66 15.49
N PRO A 177 23.27 -5.17 14.36
CA PRO A 177 22.65 -5.05 13.05
C PRO A 177 21.27 -5.71 13.02
N ARG A 178 20.24 -4.99 12.60
CA ARG A 178 18.88 -5.53 12.50
C ARG A 178 18.69 -6.31 11.21
N ALA A 179 17.98 -7.43 11.32
CA ALA A 179 17.51 -8.17 10.17
C ALA A 179 16.60 -7.28 9.30
N PRO A 180 16.65 -7.42 7.96
CA PRO A 180 15.78 -6.66 7.07
C PRO A 180 14.30 -6.85 7.40
N PHE A 181 13.56 -5.75 7.51
CA PHE A 181 12.11 -5.83 7.72
C PHE A 181 11.47 -6.39 6.45
N LYS A 182 10.93 -7.60 6.57
CA LYS A 182 10.19 -8.31 5.51
C LYS A 182 8.77 -8.51 6.02
N PRO A 183 7.90 -7.48 5.94
CA PRO A 183 6.51 -7.63 6.34
C PRO A 183 5.92 -8.86 5.65
N ARG A 184 5.36 -9.78 6.46
CA ARG A 184 4.72 -11.00 5.96
C ARG A 184 3.28 -10.66 5.61
N PHE A 185 2.95 -10.77 4.34
CA PHE A 185 1.64 -10.41 3.83
C PHE A 185 0.75 -11.64 3.72
N GLY A 186 -0.13 -11.85 4.71
CA GLY A 186 -1.15 -12.89 4.69
C GLY A 186 -0.67 -14.31 4.34
N PRO A 187 -1.60 -15.25 4.13
CA PRO A 187 -1.29 -16.51 3.45
C PRO A 187 -0.98 -16.23 1.97
N HIS A 188 0.05 -16.89 1.42
CA HIS A 188 0.40 -16.72 0.01
C HIS A 188 -0.77 -17.18 -0.87
N PRO A 189 -1.21 -16.39 -1.87
CA PRO A 189 -2.17 -16.90 -2.83
C PRO A 189 -1.56 -18.10 -3.56
N VAL A 190 -2.37 -19.14 -3.78
CA VAL A 190 -1.97 -20.37 -4.50
C VAL A 190 -1.42 -20.04 -5.90
N VAL A 191 -1.87 -18.93 -6.49
CA VAL A 191 -1.39 -18.41 -7.77
C VAL A 191 -0.41 -17.28 -7.54
N GLN A 192 0.87 -17.54 -7.78
CA GLN A 192 1.92 -16.52 -7.75
C GLN A 192 2.05 -15.84 -9.12
N PRO A 193 2.19 -14.50 -9.18
CA PRO A 193 2.48 -13.82 -10.44
C PRO A 193 3.85 -14.25 -10.99
N ALA A 194 4.00 -14.24 -12.32
CA ALA A 194 5.27 -14.54 -12.96
C ALA A 194 6.37 -13.56 -12.52
N PRO A 195 7.66 -13.95 -12.55
CA PRO A 195 8.77 -13.09 -12.13
C PRO A 195 8.70 -11.70 -12.80
N GLY A 196 8.64 -10.64 -11.99
CA GLY A 196 8.57 -9.24 -12.47
C GLY A 196 7.16 -8.65 -12.62
N GLN A 197 6.09 -9.45 -12.45
CA GLN A 197 4.71 -8.94 -12.44
C GLN A 197 4.31 -8.53 -11.01
N GLN A 198 3.82 -7.29 -10.86
CA GLN A 198 3.23 -6.86 -9.58
C GLN A 198 1.91 -7.60 -9.35
N ALA A 199 1.67 -7.96 -8.09
CA ALA A 199 0.37 -8.44 -7.67
C ALA A 199 -0.66 -7.33 -7.85
N ALA A 200 -1.65 -7.57 -8.73
CA ALA A 200 -2.72 -6.62 -8.99
C ALA A 200 -4.01 -7.12 -8.34
N SER A 201 -4.72 -6.22 -7.66
CA SER A 201 -6.10 -6.45 -7.24
C SER A 201 -7.08 -6.24 -8.39
N GLY A 202 -8.22 -6.93 -8.35
CA GLY A 202 -9.36 -6.68 -9.24
C GLY A 202 -9.52 -7.64 -10.42
N PHE A 203 -10.70 -7.56 -11.04
CA PHE A 203 -11.10 -8.37 -12.18
C PHE A 203 -10.37 -7.88 -13.45
N ARG A 204 -9.48 -8.70 -14.01
CA ARG A 204 -8.97 -8.47 -15.36
C ARG A 204 -9.95 -9.08 -16.36
N PRO A 205 -10.55 -8.29 -17.28
CA PRO A 205 -11.23 -8.88 -18.42
C PRO A 205 -10.22 -9.77 -19.16
N ALA A 206 -10.66 -10.95 -19.59
CA ALA A 206 -9.83 -11.86 -20.34
C ALA A 206 -9.19 -11.11 -21.53
N PRO A 207 -7.88 -11.28 -21.79
CA PRO A 207 -7.25 -10.62 -22.92
C PRO A 207 -8.05 -11.00 -24.17
N ALA A 208 -8.59 -9.98 -24.85
CA ALA A 208 -9.17 -10.17 -26.17
C ALA A 208 -8.04 -10.73 -27.04
N LYS A 209 -8.13 -12.00 -27.41
CA LYS A 209 -7.24 -12.60 -28.41
C LYS A 209 -7.56 -11.90 -29.73
N TYR A 210 -6.94 -10.75 -29.98
CA TYR A 210 -6.76 -10.29 -31.35
C TYR A 210 -5.83 -11.31 -32.00
N ALA A 211 -6.43 -12.25 -32.73
CA ALA A 211 -5.71 -13.08 -33.67
C ALA A 211 -5.15 -12.14 -34.74
N HIS A 212 -3.95 -11.62 -34.53
CA HIS A 212 -3.16 -11.06 -35.61
C HIS A 212 -2.77 -12.26 -36.49
N LEU A 213 -3.64 -12.58 -37.45
CA LEU A 213 -3.34 -13.45 -38.57
C LEU A 213 -2.28 -12.72 -39.40
N VAL A 214 -1.01 -12.97 -39.09
CA VAL A 214 0.08 -12.68 -40.01
C VAL A 214 -0.08 -13.67 -41.16
N LEU A 215 -0.74 -13.24 -42.22
CA LEU A 215 -0.83 -13.99 -43.46
C LEU A 215 0.52 -13.90 -44.17
N CYS A 216 1.46 -14.80 -43.84
CA CYS A 216 2.67 -15.00 -44.63
C CYS A 216 2.30 -15.76 -45.91
N ILE A 217 2.06 -15.04 -47.00
CA ILE A 217 1.98 -15.65 -48.33
C ILE A 217 3.41 -15.97 -48.78
N LEU A 218 3.79 -17.25 -48.70
CA LEU A 218 5.00 -17.76 -49.37
C LEU A 218 4.60 -18.26 -50.75
N THR A 219 5.01 -17.56 -51.81
CA THR A 219 4.99 -18.12 -53.17
C THR A 219 6.29 -18.87 -53.41
N LYS A 220 6.17 -20.11 -53.90
CA LYS A 220 7.29 -20.98 -54.24
C LYS A 220 7.75 -20.64 -55.66
N THR A 221 9.02 -20.24 -55.82
CA THR A 221 9.69 -20.19 -57.12
C THR A 221 10.73 -21.31 -57.20
N ASP A 222 10.93 -21.87 -58.39
CA ASP A 222 11.59 -23.17 -58.67
C ASP A 222 13.11 -23.27 -58.42
N ALA A 223 13.67 -22.40 -57.58
CA ALA A 223 15.08 -22.42 -57.25
C ALA A 223 15.31 -22.25 -55.73
N GLY A 224 14.79 -23.21 -54.94
CA GLY A 224 15.38 -23.72 -53.69
C GLY A 224 15.93 -22.79 -52.60
N HIS A 225 15.68 -21.48 -52.59
CA HIS A 225 16.24 -20.57 -51.58
C HIS A 225 15.21 -19.53 -51.12
N LEU A 226 14.93 -19.52 -49.81
CA LEU A 226 14.01 -18.58 -49.15
C LEU A 226 14.77 -17.34 -48.66
N GLN A 227 14.36 -16.14 -49.06
CA GLN A 227 14.79 -14.89 -48.43
C GLN A 227 13.57 -14.03 -48.03
N PRO A 228 13.56 -13.40 -46.83
CA PRO A 228 12.51 -12.49 -46.43
C PRO A 228 12.68 -11.10 -47.06
N LEU A 229 11.61 -10.55 -47.65
CA LEU A 229 11.56 -9.17 -48.15
C LEU A 229 11.43 -8.17 -46.98
N SER A 230 12.46 -7.37 -46.75
CA SER A 230 12.38 -6.16 -45.93
C SER A 230 11.81 -5.02 -46.77
N GLY A 231 10.52 -4.72 -46.60
CA GLY A 231 9.86 -3.55 -47.18
C GLY A 231 9.34 -2.63 -46.09
N ALA A 232 10.00 -1.48 -45.91
CA ALA A 232 9.50 -0.37 -45.10
C ALA A 232 8.31 0.28 -45.82
N TYR A 233 7.21 0.52 -45.11
CA TYR A 233 6.15 1.42 -45.56
C TYR A 233 5.86 2.46 -44.47
N HIS A 234 6.14 3.71 -44.82
CA HIS A 234 5.52 4.90 -44.24
C HIS A 234 4.13 5.08 -44.88
N GLY A 235 3.17 5.48 -44.06
CA GLY A 235 1.79 5.80 -44.41
C GLY A 235 0.97 5.91 -43.14
#